data_AF-A0AA42LA87-F1
#
_entry.id   AF-A0AA42LA87-F1
#
_cell.length_a   1.000
_cell.length_b   1.000
_cell.length_c   1.000
_cell.angle_alpha   90.00
_cell.angle_beta   90.00
_cell.angle_gamma   90.00
#
_symmetry.space_group_name_H-M   'P 1'
#
loop_
_entity.id
_entity.type
_entity.pdbx_description
1 polymer ?
#
loop_
_entity_poly.entity_id
_entity_poly.type
_entity_poly.pdbx_seq_one_letter_code
_entity_poly.pdbx_strand_id
1 'polypeptide(L)'
;MAIQPCKECGGPVSDKAESCPMCGAKQPKKTSPVVIFLAVLLALGGLIALMTPKSEPVERENKPLTEEDIMSARQMQAYMAIKSSVKDPDSVKINFFKGKPCGQVNAKNSFGAYTGFKRIVLLKDINIEGQGLSNSQFEKIWKKHCEGVNF
;
A
#
# COMPACT_ATOMS: atom_id res chain seq x y z
N MET A 1 -39.93 42.21 5.36
CA MET A 1 -39.06 42.98 6.27
C MET A 1 -39.08 42.24 7.58
N ALA A 2 -37.99 41.60 7.97
CA ALA A 2 -37.94 40.89 9.24
C ALA A 2 -37.30 41.80 10.30
N ILE A 3 -38.00 42.02 11.41
CA ILE A 3 -37.45 42.69 12.58
C ILE A 3 -36.73 41.64 13.42
N GLN A 4 -35.51 41.93 13.83
CA GLN A 4 -34.68 41.08 14.67
C GLN A 4 -34.21 41.90 15.87
N PRO A 5 -34.05 41.29 17.05
CA PRO A 5 -33.48 42.00 18.19
C PRO A 5 -32.01 42.35 17.92
N CYS A 6 -31.61 43.56 18.28
CA CYS A 6 -30.22 44.00 18.26
C CYS A 6 -29.38 43.08 19.14
N LYS A 7 -28.22 42.66 18.64
CA LYS A 7 -27.33 41.74 19.38
C LYS A 7 -26.71 42.35 20.65
N GLU A 8 -26.74 43.68 20.78
CA GLU A 8 -26.16 44.37 21.94
C GLU A 8 -27.24 44.85 22.91
N CYS A 9 -28.23 45.64 22.45
CA CYS A 9 -29.23 46.23 23.33
C CYS A 9 -30.58 45.50 23.33
N GLY A 10 -30.76 44.46 22.49
CA GLY A 10 -32.02 43.71 22.38
C GLY A 10 -33.17 44.44 21.68
N GLY A 11 -33.02 45.73 21.34
CA GLY A 11 -34.07 46.54 20.70
C GLY A 11 -34.43 46.05 19.28
N PRO A 12 -35.64 46.37 18.78
CA PRO A 12 -36.08 45.92 17.45
C PRO A 12 -35.30 46.63 16.33
N VAL A 13 -34.61 45.86 15.48
CA VAL A 13 -33.85 46.39 14.34
C VAL A 13 -34.23 45.66 13.06
N SER A 14 -34.42 46.39 11.97
CA SER A 14 -34.67 45.78 10.66
C SER A 14 -33.43 45.05 10.16
N ASP A 15 -33.65 43.88 9.55
CA ASP A 15 -32.67 43.10 8.78
C ASP A 15 -31.91 43.87 7.67
N LYS A 16 -32.39 45.07 7.29
CA LYS A 16 -31.76 45.95 6.29
C LYS A 16 -31.01 47.15 6.88
N ALA A 17 -31.12 47.42 8.18
CA ALA A 17 -30.47 48.57 8.80
C ALA A 17 -28.98 48.32 9.04
N GLU A 18 -28.12 49.27 8.66
CA GLU A 18 -26.67 49.14 8.85
C GLU A 18 -26.24 49.31 10.32
N SER A 19 -26.98 50.11 11.07
CA SER A 19 -26.73 50.38 12.50
C SER A 19 -28.04 50.37 13.28
N CYS A 20 -27.98 49.96 14.55
CA CYS A 20 -29.12 50.01 15.44
C CYS A 20 -29.48 51.49 15.75
N PRO A 21 -30.72 51.95 15.51
CA PRO A 21 -31.11 53.32 15.82
C PRO A 21 -31.22 53.62 17.33
N MET A 22 -31.28 52.58 18.17
CA MET A 22 -31.44 52.71 19.63
C MET A 22 -30.10 52.84 20.37
N CYS A 23 -29.05 52.16 19.90
CA CYS A 23 -27.74 52.18 20.56
C CYS A 23 -26.55 52.50 19.63
N GLY A 24 -26.78 52.67 18.33
CA GLY A 24 -25.73 52.98 17.35
C GLY A 24 -24.87 51.79 16.91
N ALA A 25 -25.05 50.60 17.49
CA ALA A 25 -24.25 49.42 17.17
C ALA A 25 -24.43 48.97 15.72
N LYS A 26 -23.32 48.82 14.98
CA LYS A 26 -23.33 48.31 13.60
C LYS A 26 -23.79 46.86 13.59
N GLN A 27 -24.87 46.57 12.87
CA GLN A 27 -25.40 45.20 12.80
C GLN A 27 -24.80 44.45 11.61
N PRO A 28 -24.38 43.18 11.81
CA PRO A 28 -23.81 42.40 10.72
C PRO A 28 -24.88 42.08 9.67
N LYS A 29 -24.58 42.37 8.40
CA LYS A 29 -25.46 42.03 7.26
C LYS A 29 -25.56 40.52 7.11
N LYS A 30 -26.76 39.98 6.90
CA LYS A 30 -26.97 38.55 6.63
C LYS A 30 -26.40 38.22 5.25
N THR A 31 -25.23 37.58 5.20
CA THR A 31 -24.70 37.00 3.96
C THR A 31 -25.55 35.80 3.56
N SER A 32 -25.87 35.66 2.27
CA SER A 32 -26.69 34.54 1.77
C SER A 32 -26.04 33.20 2.12
N PRO A 33 -26.81 32.18 2.54
CA PRO A 33 -26.28 30.84 2.81
C PRO A 33 -25.53 30.23 1.61
N VAL A 34 -25.87 30.64 0.38
CA VAL A 34 -25.16 30.25 -0.85
C VAL A 34 -23.73 30.79 -0.87
N VAL A 35 -23.51 32.02 -0.40
CA VAL A 35 -22.16 32.63 -0.34
C VAL A 35 -21.29 31.92 0.69
N ILE A 36 -21.87 31.53 1.83
CA ILE A 36 -21.18 30.75 2.86
C ILE A 36 -20.82 29.37 2.32
N PHE A 37 -21.73 28.71 1.62
CA PHE A 37 -21.49 27.39 1.03
C PHE A 37 -20.37 27.41 -0.02
N LEU A 38 -20.35 28.41 -0.91
CA LEU A 38 -19.28 28.60 -1.89
C LEU A 38 -17.93 28.88 -1.23
N ALA A 39 -17.90 29.70 -0.17
CA ALA A 39 -16.67 29.96 0.58
C ALA A 39 -16.12 28.70 1.25
N VAL A 40 -16.99 27.85 1.83
CA VAL A 40 -16.61 26.58 2.44
C VAL A 40 -16.09 25.59 1.39
N LEU A 41 -16.74 25.48 0.22
CA LEU A 41 -16.27 24.61 -0.87
C LEU A 41 -14.88 25.03 -1.39
N LEU A 42 -14.63 26.32 -1.55
CA LEU A 42 -13.32 26.83 -1.97
C LEU A 42 -12.24 26.57 -0.91
N ALA A 43 -12.57 26.75 0.37
CA ALA A 43 -11.64 26.44 1.47
C ALA A 43 -11.32 24.94 1.55
N LEU A 44 -12.32 24.07 1.36
CA LEU A 44 -12.14 22.62 1.37
C LEU A 44 -11.29 22.13 0.19
N GLY A 45 -11.54 22.68 -1.01
CA GLY A 45 -10.74 22.40 -2.21
C GLY A 45 -9.27 22.83 -2.06
N GLY A 46 -9.02 23.98 -1.44
CA GLY A 46 -7.66 24.44 -1.11
C GLY A 46 -6.96 23.54 -0.09
N LEU A 47 -7.68 23.04 0.91
CA LEU A 47 -7.12 22.12 1.91
C LEU A 47 -6.74 20.77 1.28
N ILE A 48 -7.57 20.23 0.39
CA ILE A 48 -7.28 18.99 -0.35
C ILE A 48 -6.03 19.15 -1.23
N ALA A 49 -5.88 20.31 -1.89
CA ALA A 49 -4.70 20.62 -2.70
C ALA A 49 -3.39 20.69 -1.87
N LEU A 50 -3.47 21.10 -0.60
CA LEU A 50 -2.32 21.09 0.32
C LEU A 50 -1.99 19.68 0.85
N MET A 51 -2.98 18.78 0.89
CA MET A 51 -2.79 17.39 1.33
C MET A 51 -2.42 16.44 0.19
N THR A 52 -2.50 16.88 -1.07
CA THR A 52 -1.95 16.10 -2.20
C THR A 52 -0.42 16.09 -2.12
N PRO A 53 0.21 14.93 -1.87
CA PRO A 53 1.65 14.83 -1.94
C PRO A 53 2.07 15.16 -3.37
N LYS A 54 2.95 16.14 -3.52
CA LYS A 54 3.60 16.46 -4.79
C LYS A 54 4.31 15.19 -5.26
N SER A 55 3.74 14.51 -6.25
CA SER A 55 4.39 13.35 -6.86
C SER A 55 5.66 13.85 -7.55
N GLU A 56 6.80 13.68 -6.90
CA GLU A 56 8.08 13.83 -7.55
C GLU A 56 8.13 12.84 -8.72
N PRO A 57 8.61 13.25 -9.90
CA PRO A 57 8.87 12.31 -10.97
C PRO A 57 9.86 11.29 -10.42
N VAL A 58 9.46 10.02 -10.38
CA VAL A 58 10.35 8.91 -10.07
C VAL A 58 11.43 8.90 -11.16
N GLU A 59 12.53 9.60 -10.88
CA GLU A 59 13.73 9.56 -11.67
C GLU A 59 14.21 8.12 -11.60
N ARG A 60 14.06 7.39 -12.72
CA ARG A 60 14.60 6.04 -12.85
C ARG A 60 16.10 6.19 -12.87
N GLU A 61 16.70 6.17 -11.68
CA GLU A 61 18.14 6.02 -11.54
C GLU A 61 18.52 4.73 -12.29
N ASN A 62 19.24 4.87 -13.40
CA ASN A 62 19.82 3.77 -14.17
C ASN A 62 20.97 3.14 -13.36
N LYS A 63 20.71 2.74 -12.12
CA LYS A 63 21.65 1.91 -11.38
C LYS A 63 21.69 0.56 -12.09
N PRO A 64 22.87 0.07 -12.51
CA PRO A 64 22.96 -1.22 -13.15
C PRO A 64 22.38 -2.28 -12.21
N LEU A 65 21.39 -3.02 -12.72
CA LEU A 65 20.69 -4.06 -11.98
C LEU A 65 21.73 -5.08 -11.52
N THR A 66 21.92 -5.22 -10.20
CA THR A 66 22.92 -6.14 -9.68
C THR A 66 22.44 -7.58 -9.81
N GLU A 67 23.36 -8.53 -9.81
CA GLU A 67 22.99 -9.96 -9.78
C GLU A 67 22.10 -10.29 -8.57
N GLU A 68 22.30 -9.59 -7.44
CA GLU A 68 21.46 -9.75 -6.24
C GLU A 68 20.02 -9.26 -6.49
N ASP A 69 19.84 -8.15 -7.21
CA ASP A 69 18.52 -7.63 -7.57
C ASP A 69 17.80 -8.57 -8.54
N ILE A 70 18.51 -9.12 -9.54
CA ILE A 70 17.98 -10.11 -10.48
C ILE A 70 17.54 -11.37 -9.71
N MET A 71 18.35 -11.83 -8.77
CA MET A 71 18.05 -13.01 -7.96
C MET A 71 16.86 -12.78 -7.04
N SER A 72 16.74 -11.59 -6.45
CA SER A 72 15.58 -11.21 -5.62
C SER A 72 14.29 -11.19 -6.43
N ALA A 73 14.33 -10.66 -7.66
CA ALA A 73 13.20 -10.70 -8.57
C ALA A 73 12.79 -12.14 -8.93
N ARG A 74 13.75 -13.03 -9.19
CA ARG A 74 13.49 -14.46 -9.42
C ARG A 74 12.88 -15.15 -8.20
N GLN A 75 13.37 -14.84 -7.00
CA GLN A 75 12.83 -15.37 -5.75
C GLN A 75 11.38 -14.93 -5.53
N MET A 76 11.05 -13.67 -5.85
CA MET A 76 9.69 -13.17 -5.78
C MET A 76 8.76 -13.89 -6.77
N GLN A 77 9.20 -14.09 -8.02
CA GLN A 77 8.44 -14.85 -9.01
C GLN A 77 8.21 -16.30 -8.57
N ALA A 78 9.26 -16.92 -8.02
CA ALA A 78 9.18 -18.27 -7.49
C ALA A 78 8.20 -18.37 -6.31
N TYR A 79 8.21 -17.38 -5.41
CA TYR A 79 7.26 -17.31 -4.30
C TYR A 79 5.82 -17.28 -4.80
N MET A 80 5.50 -16.42 -5.77
CA MET A 80 4.15 -16.34 -6.34
C MET A 80 3.74 -17.66 -7.03
N ALA A 81 4.62 -18.24 -7.84
CA ALA A 81 4.35 -19.50 -8.53
C ALA A 81 4.13 -20.66 -7.55
N ILE A 82 4.97 -20.79 -6.52
CA ILE A 82 4.80 -21.81 -5.49
C ILE A 82 3.50 -21.58 -4.71
N LYS A 83 3.22 -20.34 -4.28
CA LYS A 83 1.99 -20.01 -3.56
C LYS A 83 0.73 -20.37 -4.36
N SER A 84 0.77 -20.20 -5.69
CA SER A 84 -0.34 -20.56 -6.58
C SER A 84 -0.49 -22.05 -6.89
N SER A 85 0.56 -22.87 -6.66
CA SER A 85 0.57 -24.30 -7.03
C SER A 85 0.25 -25.24 -5.86
N VAL A 86 0.36 -24.77 -4.62
CA VAL A 86 0.02 -25.56 -3.43
C VAL A 86 -1.50 -25.59 -3.16
N LYS A 87 -1.94 -26.53 -2.33
CA LYS A 87 -3.35 -26.66 -1.95
C LYS A 87 -3.84 -25.58 -0.97
N ASP A 88 -2.97 -25.16 -0.06
CA ASP A 88 -3.24 -24.10 0.91
C ASP A 88 -2.19 -22.99 0.73
N PRO A 89 -2.49 -21.95 -0.08
CA PRO A 89 -1.56 -20.85 -0.38
C PRO A 89 -1.06 -20.10 0.86
N ASP A 90 -1.86 -20.03 1.92
CA ASP A 90 -1.51 -19.27 3.13
C ASP A 90 -0.67 -20.09 4.11
N SER A 91 -0.55 -21.40 3.88
CA SER A 91 0.37 -22.27 4.62
C SER A 91 1.82 -22.23 4.15
N VAL A 92 2.11 -21.57 3.03
CA VAL A 92 3.43 -21.62 2.39
C VAL A 92 4.48 -20.90 3.23
N LYS A 93 5.54 -21.62 3.55
CA LYS A 93 6.74 -21.10 4.23
C LYS A 93 7.93 -21.33 3.32
N ILE A 94 8.53 -20.25 2.82
CA ILE A 94 9.71 -20.32 1.94
C ILE A 94 10.85 -19.51 2.55
N ASN A 95 12.03 -20.13 2.63
CA ASN A 95 13.26 -19.46 3.00
C ASN A 95 14.22 -19.52 1.81
N PHE A 96 14.54 -18.38 1.22
CA PHE A 96 15.53 -18.30 0.15
C PHE A 96 16.91 -17.97 0.71
N PHE A 97 17.95 -18.49 0.07
CA PHE A 97 19.32 -18.15 0.39
C PHE A 97 19.75 -16.88 -0.33
N LYS A 98 20.43 -15.98 0.36
CA LYS A 98 20.87 -14.70 -0.20
C LYS A 98 21.90 -14.91 -1.32
N GLY A 99 21.68 -14.30 -2.48
CA GLY A 99 22.61 -14.34 -3.62
C GLY A 99 22.76 -15.70 -4.31
N LYS A 100 21.97 -16.72 -3.92
CA LYS A 100 21.98 -18.03 -4.58
C LYS A 100 20.59 -18.42 -5.09
N PRO A 101 20.51 -19.26 -6.14
CA PRO A 101 19.24 -19.75 -6.68
C PRO A 101 18.64 -20.87 -5.82
N CYS A 102 18.73 -20.79 -4.49
CA CYS A 102 18.50 -21.93 -3.61
C CYS A 102 17.59 -21.53 -2.46
N GLY A 103 16.79 -22.47 -1.98
CA GLY A 103 15.86 -22.24 -0.89
C GLY A 103 15.37 -23.53 -0.27
N GLN A 104 14.45 -23.38 0.68
CA GLN A 104 13.60 -24.46 1.15
C GLN A 104 12.15 -24.00 1.25
N VAL A 105 11.22 -24.92 1.01
CA VAL A 105 9.78 -24.68 1.10
C VAL A 105 9.10 -25.74 1.94
N ASN A 106 8.11 -25.32 2.71
CA ASN A 106 7.16 -26.22 3.36
C ASN A 106 5.74 -25.65 3.20
N ALA A 107 4.76 -26.52 2.97
CA ALA A 107 3.35 -26.16 2.82
C ALA A 107 2.47 -27.32 3.29
N LYS A 108 1.22 -27.03 3.63
CA LYS A 108 0.25 -28.05 3.99
C LYS A 108 -0.17 -28.85 2.75
N ASN A 109 -0.32 -30.15 2.92
CA ASN A 109 -0.89 -31.04 1.92
C ASN A 109 -2.44 -30.99 1.92
N SER A 110 -3.08 -31.81 1.08
CA SER A 110 -4.55 -31.90 1.01
C SER A 110 -5.25 -32.31 2.31
N PHE A 111 -4.50 -32.86 3.27
CA PHE A 111 -5.00 -33.26 4.60
C PHE A 111 -4.72 -32.18 5.67
N GLY A 112 -4.19 -31.01 5.29
CA GLY A 112 -3.92 -29.90 6.20
C GLY A 112 -2.63 -30.05 7.02
N ALA A 113 -1.79 -31.06 6.74
CA ALA A 113 -0.56 -31.33 7.48
C ALA A 113 0.69 -30.86 6.72
N TYR A 114 1.68 -30.35 7.45
CA TYR A 114 3.01 -30.04 6.90
C TYR A 114 3.81 -31.34 6.70
N THR A 115 4.56 -31.42 5.60
CA THR A 115 5.34 -32.62 5.25
C THR A 115 6.85 -32.46 5.46
N GLY A 116 7.26 -31.32 6.00
CA GLY A 116 8.66 -30.97 6.20
C GLY A 116 9.18 -30.01 5.14
N PHE A 117 10.31 -29.37 5.42
CA PHE A 117 10.98 -28.51 4.45
C PHE A 117 11.61 -29.34 3.34
N LYS A 118 11.38 -28.93 2.10
CA LYS A 118 11.95 -29.51 0.89
C LYS A 118 12.85 -28.48 0.22
N ARG A 119 13.99 -28.92 -0.28
CA ARG A 119 14.92 -28.05 -1.00
C ARG A 119 14.34 -27.58 -2.32
N ILE A 120 14.64 -26.34 -2.70
CA ILE A 120 14.25 -25.77 -4.00
C ILE A 120 15.46 -25.14 -4.71
N VAL A 121 15.48 -25.25 -6.04
CA VAL A 121 16.47 -24.61 -6.90
C VAL A 121 15.78 -23.79 -8.00
N LEU A 122 16.14 -22.52 -8.12
CA LEU A 122 15.59 -21.52 -9.03
C LEU A 122 16.50 -21.32 -10.25
N LEU A 123 16.35 -22.15 -11.27
CA LEU A 123 17.08 -22.00 -12.53
C LEU A 123 16.18 -21.39 -13.60
N LYS A 124 16.06 -22.04 -14.77
CA LYS A 124 15.06 -21.71 -15.77
C LYS A 124 13.65 -21.99 -15.26
N ASP A 125 13.52 -23.10 -14.51
CA ASP A 125 12.29 -23.56 -13.88
C ASP A 125 12.50 -23.71 -12.37
N ILE A 126 11.40 -23.75 -11.62
CA ILE A 126 11.39 -24.00 -10.17
C ILE A 126 11.47 -25.51 -9.96
N ASN A 127 12.60 -25.97 -9.42
CA ASN A 127 12.83 -27.38 -9.13
C ASN A 127 12.66 -27.62 -7.64
N ILE A 128 11.71 -28.47 -7.25
CA ILE A 128 11.44 -28.82 -5.85
C ILE A 128 11.86 -30.27 -5.62
N GLU A 129 12.56 -30.52 -4.52
CA GLU A 129 13.00 -31.87 -4.15
C GLU A 129 11.81 -32.85 -4.09
N GLY A 130 11.97 -33.98 -4.76
CA GLY A 130 10.92 -35.00 -4.86
C GLY A 130 9.74 -34.64 -5.77
N GLN A 131 9.85 -33.58 -6.58
CA GLN A 131 8.87 -33.24 -7.60
C GLN A 131 9.53 -33.11 -8.98
N GLY A 132 9.00 -33.85 -9.96
CA GLY A 132 9.43 -33.79 -11.36
C GLY A 132 10.77 -34.49 -11.65
N LEU A 133 11.84 -34.09 -10.98
CA LEU A 133 13.18 -34.67 -11.14
C LEU A 133 13.39 -35.89 -10.25
N SER A 134 14.20 -36.83 -10.73
CA SER A 134 14.73 -37.89 -9.86
C SER A 134 15.69 -37.30 -8.82
N ASN A 135 15.80 -37.96 -7.66
CA ASN A 135 16.71 -37.52 -6.59
C ASN A 135 18.15 -37.32 -7.09
N SER A 136 18.66 -38.22 -7.93
CA SER A 136 20.02 -38.09 -8.48
C SER A 136 20.21 -36.84 -9.34
N GLN A 137 19.20 -36.48 -10.15
CA GLN A 137 19.25 -35.25 -10.95
C GLN A 137 19.17 -34.01 -10.06
N PHE A 138 18.28 -34.04 -9.07
CA PHE A 138 18.14 -32.94 -8.12
C PHE A 138 19.46 -32.70 -7.35
N GLU A 139 20.09 -33.76 -6.83
CA GLU A 139 21.37 -33.64 -6.12
C GLU A 139 22.49 -33.07 -6.99
N LYS A 140 22.54 -33.47 -8.27
CA LYS A 140 23.52 -32.91 -9.22
C LYS A 140 23.33 -31.40 -9.39
N ILE A 141 22.08 -30.96 -9.53
CA ILE A 141 21.75 -29.54 -9.68
C ILE A 141 22.03 -28.78 -8.37
N TRP A 142 21.64 -29.37 -7.23
CA TRP A 142 21.90 -28.82 -5.91
C TRP A 142 23.38 -28.62 -5.67
N LYS A 143 24.19 -29.65 -5.88
CA LYS A 143 25.65 -29.57 -5.71
C LYS A 143 26.28 -28.54 -6.63
N LYS A 144 25.76 -28.37 -7.85
CA LYS A 144 26.31 -27.40 -8.83
C LYS A 144 26.00 -25.94 -8.48
N HIS A 145 24.80 -25.65 -7.96
CA HIS A 145 24.31 -24.28 -7.82
C HIS A 145 24.12 -23.82 -6.36
N CYS A 146 24.01 -24.78 -5.45
CA CYS A 146 23.67 -24.58 -4.03
C CYS A 146 24.73 -25.13 -3.08
N GLU A 147 25.95 -25.36 -3.56
CA GLU A 147 27.06 -25.80 -2.71
C GLU A 147 27.27 -24.84 -1.53
N GLY A 148 27.44 -25.37 -0.32
CA GLY A 148 27.64 -24.57 0.90
C GLY A 148 26.40 -23.85 1.44
N VAL A 149 25.20 -24.13 0.89
CA VAL A 149 23.93 -23.65 1.46
C VAL A 149 23.49 -24.56 2.60
N ASN A 150 23.18 -23.96 3.75
CA ASN A 150 22.60 -24.63 4.92
C ASN A 150 21.47 -23.76 5.51
N PHE A 151 20.40 -24.37 6.03
CA PHE A 151 19.18 -23.70 6.46
C PHE A 151 18.80 -24.01 7.91
#